data_AF-A0A7W1N0Z7-F1
#
_entry.id   AF-A0A7W1N0Z7-F1
#
_cell.length_a   1.000
_cell.length_b   1.000
_cell.length_c   1.000
_cell.angle_alpha   90.00
_cell.angle_beta   90.00
_cell.angle_gamma   90.00
#
_symmetry.space_group_name_H-M   'P 1'
#
loop_
_entity.id
_entity.type
_entity.pdbx_description
1 polymer ?
#
loop_
_entity_poly.entity_id
_entity_poly.type
_entity_poly.pdbx_seq_one_letter_code
_entity_poly.pdbx_strand_id
1 'polypeptide(L)'
;MRPDTSETPGAGSPQDDRRQKLDRLRAAGVEPFPHAFGGVEATAAIRAAHETIDAGEETESRHRVAGRLAARRGHGGAAFLDLVDRSGRLQLHVRQDVLGEEAFERLLALDLGDLLGVDGVAFRSRRGELSLRVERFELLAKSLRPPPEKFHGLEDTETRYRRRELDLMASVEARELFVLRSRVVSAVRRWLDARGFLEVETPVLQPLYGGALARPFVTHHQALDRHLYLRIATELYLKRLIVGGLERVYELGKDFRNEGLSPKHNPEFTMLEWYEAYADYADTADALEQLVVHVAAEVGYDGPLDLSRPWRRVRLRDAILEQTGVDVLVHRERDALVAAARERGVDLDPRETWAKLVDDLLSKHVEPTLEAPTFVIDYPVELSPFAK
;
A
#
# COMPACT_ATOMS: atom_id res chain seq x y z
N MET A 1 29.61 2.02 8.91
CA MET A 1 30.25 0.89 9.61
C MET A 1 29.51 -0.35 9.18
N ARG A 2 30.10 -1.18 8.30
CA ARG A 2 29.45 -2.39 7.78
C ARG A 2 29.51 -3.46 8.87
N PRO A 3 28.45 -4.24 9.14
CA PRO A 3 28.57 -5.38 10.02
C PRO A 3 29.45 -6.43 9.35
N ASP A 4 30.47 -6.84 10.08
CA ASP A 4 31.42 -7.89 9.75
C ASP A 4 30.70 -9.24 9.86
N THR A 5 30.37 -9.84 8.72
CA THR A 5 29.94 -11.24 8.66
C THR A 5 31.16 -12.09 8.42
N SER A 6 31.73 -12.62 9.49
CA SER A 6 32.76 -13.64 9.46
C SER A 6 32.20 -14.91 8.80
N GLU A 7 32.41 -15.06 7.49
CA GLU A 7 32.11 -16.28 6.75
C GLU A 7 33.11 -17.37 7.16
N THR A 8 32.58 -18.51 7.61
CA THR A 8 33.36 -19.72 7.89
C THR A 8 33.78 -20.35 6.55
N PRO A 9 35.07 -20.61 6.28
CA PRO A 9 35.49 -21.18 5.01
C PRO A 9 35.21 -22.69 5.00
N GLY A 10 34.24 -23.13 4.18
CA GLY A 10 34.04 -24.57 3.92
C GLY A 10 32.63 -25.02 3.52
N ALA A 11 31.58 -24.22 3.76
CA ALA A 11 30.22 -24.51 3.31
C ALA A 11 29.81 -23.50 2.24
N GLY A 12 29.45 -23.98 1.03
CA GLY A 12 28.92 -23.11 -0.02
C GLY A 12 27.70 -22.32 0.47
N SER A 13 27.46 -21.13 -0.10
CA SER A 13 26.32 -20.31 0.32
C SER A 13 25.00 -21.05 0.08
N PRO A 14 23.92 -20.74 0.81
CA PRO A 14 22.59 -21.31 0.52
C PRO A 14 22.12 -21.09 -0.93
N GLN A 15 22.66 -20.07 -1.61
CA GLN A 15 22.38 -19.84 -3.02
C GLN A 15 23.11 -20.83 -3.93
N ASP A 16 24.32 -21.24 -3.56
CA ASP A 16 25.11 -22.22 -4.32
C ASP A 16 24.48 -23.61 -4.23
N ASP A 17 24.02 -24.03 -3.05
CA ASP A 17 23.26 -25.28 -2.89
C ASP A 17 21.99 -25.28 -3.75
N ARG A 18 21.21 -24.19 -3.72
CA ARG A 18 20.00 -24.04 -4.53
C ARG A 18 20.28 -24.05 -6.05
N ARG A 19 21.43 -23.51 -6.48
CA ARG A 19 21.90 -23.58 -7.87
C ARG A 19 22.30 -25.01 -8.25
N GLN A 20 23.01 -25.73 -7.40
CA GLN A 20 23.34 -27.13 -7.65
C GLN A 20 22.07 -27.99 -7.75
N LYS A 21 21.06 -27.75 -6.90
CA LYS A 21 19.75 -28.41 -7.01
C LYS A 21 19.03 -28.07 -8.31
N LEU A 22 19.09 -26.82 -8.76
CA LEU A 22 18.57 -26.41 -10.08
C LEU A 22 19.21 -27.23 -11.20
N ASP A 23 20.53 -27.39 -11.18
CA ASP A 23 21.25 -28.16 -12.21
C ASP A 23 20.90 -29.65 -12.17
N ARG A 24 20.74 -30.23 -10.96
CA ARG A 24 20.27 -31.61 -10.79
C ARG A 24 18.85 -31.81 -11.34
N LEU A 25 17.95 -30.86 -11.11
CA LEU A 25 16.58 -30.90 -11.64
C LEU A 25 16.59 -30.93 -13.18
N ARG A 26 17.39 -30.06 -13.81
CA ARG A 26 17.55 -30.03 -15.27
C ARG A 26 18.15 -31.33 -15.80
N ALA A 27 19.19 -31.86 -15.14
CA ALA A 27 19.80 -33.13 -15.51
C ALA A 27 18.81 -34.31 -15.43
N ALA A 28 17.84 -34.24 -14.51
CA ALA A 28 16.74 -35.19 -14.38
C ALA A 28 15.56 -34.91 -15.36
N GLY A 29 15.71 -33.98 -16.31
CA GLY A 29 14.67 -33.64 -17.29
C GLY A 29 13.50 -32.84 -16.73
N VAL A 30 13.62 -32.29 -15.52
CA VAL A 30 12.59 -31.42 -14.93
C VAL A 30 12.83 -29.99 -15.40
N GLU A 31 11.81 -29.37 -16.00
CA GLU A 31 11.82 -27.94 -16.31
C GLU A 31 11.57 -27.14 -15.02
N PRO A 32 12.56 -26.38 -14.50
CA PRO A 32 12.42 -25.64 -13.24
C PRO A 32 11.61 -24.34 -13.35
N PHE A 33 11.34 -23.86 -14.57
CA PHE A 33 10.58 -22.63 -14.85
C PHE A 33 9.61 -22.84 -16.04
N PRO A 34 8.60 -23.71 -15.91
CA PRO A 34 7.66 -23.98 -16.99
C PRO A 34 6.85 -22.74 -17.37
N HIS A 35 6.43 -22.68 -18.64
CA HIS A 35 5.74 -21.52 -19.20
C HIS A 35 4.30 -21.33 -18.65
N ALA A 36 3.60 -22.42 -18.31
CA ALA A 36 2.21 -22.34 -17.91
C ALA A 36 1.81 -23.49 -16.98
N PHE A 37 0.89 -23.19 -16.06
CA PHE A 37 0.20 -24.17 -15.21
C PHE A 37 -1.26 -23.75 -15.07
N GLY A 38 -2.14 -24.32 -15.89
CA GLY A 38 -3.55 -23.93 -16.00
C GLY A 38 -4.49 -24.71 -15.08
N GLY A 39 -5.68 -24.13 -14.83
CA GLY A 39 -6.73 -24.75 -14.01
C GLY A 39 -6.52 -24.63 -12.50
N VAL A 40 -5.75 -23.62 -12.06
CA VAL A 40 -5.48 -23.39 -10.63
C VAL A 40 -6.69 -22.79 -9.93
N GLU A 41 -7.10 -23.43 -8.85
CA GLU A 41 -8.10 -22.95 -7.91
C GLU A 41 -7.45 -22.18 -6.75
N ALA A 42 -8.13 -21.16 -6.24
CA ALA A 42 -7.68 -20.40 -5.08
C ALA A 42 -7.81 -21.24 -3.81
N THR A 43 -6.77 -21.27 -2.97
CA THR A 43 -6.78 -22.06 -1.73
C THR A 43 -7.95 -21.69 -0.80
N ALA A 44 -8.33 -20.41 -0.74
CA ALA A 44 -9.48 -19.97 0.06
C ALA A 44 -10.82 -20.53 -0.46
N ALA A 45 -10.98 -20.65 -1.78
CA ALA A 45 -12.20 -21.21 -2.38
C ALA A 45 -12.35 -22.70 -2.04
N ILE A 46 -11.24 -23.45 -2.11
CA ILE A 46 -11.21 -24.86 -1.70
C ILE A 46 -11.54 -24.99 -0.21
N ARG A 47 -10.98 -24.13 0.65
CA ARG A 47 -11.31 -24.11 2.09
C ARG A 47 -12.79 -23.88 2.34
N ALA A 48 -13.38 -22.90 1.67
CA ALA A 48 -14.81 -22.59 1.80
C ALA A 48 -15.70 -23.74 1.32
N ALA A 49 -15.36 -24.38 0.20
CA ALA A 49 -16.12 -25.51 -0.34
C ALA A 49 -16.13 -26.76 0.58
N HIS A 50 -15.15 -26.85 1.50
CA HIS A 50 -14.89 -28.01 2.35
C HIS A 50 -14.98 -27.69 3.84
N GLU A 51 -15.65 -26.60 4.19
CA GLU A 51 -15.78 -26.13 5.58
C GLU A 51 -16.53 -27.15 6.45
N THR A 52 -17.52 -27.84 5.87
CA THR A 52 -18.45 -28.77 6.55
C THR A 52 -17.96 -30.21 6.66
N ILE A 53 -16.78 -30.53 6.13
CA ILE A 53 -16.21 -31.88 6.23
C ILE A 53 -15.81 -32.19 7.67
N ASP A 54 -16.15 -33.37 8.17
CA ASP A 54 -15.85 -33.80 9.53
C ASP A 54 -14.38 -34.22 9.70
N ALA A 55 -13.87 -34.16 10.93
CA ALA A 55 -12.49 -34.53 11.21
C ALA A 55 -12.23 -36.02 10.91
N GLY A 56 -11.24 -36.30 10.06
CA GLY A 56 -10.90 -37.66 9.64
C GLY A 56 -11.68 -38.16 8.42
N GLU A 57 -12.57 -37.35 7.85
CA GLU A 57 -13.30 -37.67 6.63
C GLU A 57 -12.42 -37.48 5.38
N GLU A 58 -12.50 -38.45 4.47
CA GLU A 58 -11.89 -38.41 3.15
C GLU A 58 -12.94 -38.08 2.09
N THR A 59 -12.54 -37.33 1.06
CA THR A 59 -13.43 -37.03 -0.08
C THR A 59 -12.88 -37.60 -1.38
N GLU A 60 -13.67 -37.49 -2.45
CA GLU A 60 -13.22 -37.70 -3.82
C GLU A 60 -12.98 -36.37 -4.59
N SER A 61 -13.07 -35.24 -3.89
CA SER A 61 -12.96 -33.91 -4.50
C SER A 61 -11.52 -33.62 -4.88
N ARG A 62 -11.24 -33.64 -6.18
CA ARG A 62 -9.92 -33.32 -6.76
C ARG A 62 -9.81 -31.82 -6.97
N HIS A 63 -8.66 -31.29 -6.58
CA HIS A 63 -8.33 -29.88 -6.76
C HIS A 63 -6.94 -29.72 -7.35
N ARG A 64 -6.80 -28.66 -8.14
CA ARG A 64 -5.51 -28.20 -8.65
C ARG A 64 -5.16 -26.87 -8.02
N VAL A 65 -4.05 -26.83 -7.30
CA VAL A 65 -3.57 -25.62 -6.61
C VAL A 65 -2.17 -25.27 -7.06
N ALA A 66 -1.81 -23.99 -6.92
CA ALA A 66 -0.44 -23.55 -7.09
C ALA A 66 -0.09 -22.50 -6.05
N GLY A 67 1.15 -22.54 -5.57
CA GLY A 67 1.59 -21.58 -4.56
C GLY A 67 3.04 -21.80 -4.14
N ARG A 68 3.45 -21.04 -3.14
CA ARG A 68 4.79 -21.08 -2.58
C ARG A 68 4.88 -22.11 -1.47
N LEU A 69 5.89 -22.96 -1.54
CA LEU A 69 6.25 -23.87 -0.45
C LEU A 69 6.75 -23.07 0.74
N ALA A 70 5.93 -22.97 1.80
CA ALA A 70 6.21 -22.14 2.97
C ALA A 70 6.70 -22.94 4.16
N ALA A 71 6.31 -24.21 4.30
CA ALA A 71 6.73 -25.08 5.40
C ALA A 71 6.85 -26.53 4.92
N ARG A 72 7.68 -27.30 5.64
CA ARG A 72 7.76 -28.75 5.51
C ARG A 72 7.95 -29.37 6.90
N ARG A 73 7.20 -30.44 7.18
CA ARG A 73 7.25 -31.22 8.42
C ARG A 73 7.07 -32.69 8.06
N GLY A 74 7.78 -33.61 8.71
CA GLY A 74 7.57 -35.05 8.50
C GLY A 74 8.86 -35.86 8.53
N HIS A 75 8.71 -37.17 8.66
CA HIS A 75 9.80 -38.16 8.65
C HIS A 75 9.30 -39.47 8.01
N GLY A 76 10.21 -40.26 7.41
CA GLY A 76 9.86 -41.52 6.77
C GLY A 76 9.00 -41.33 5.51
N GLY A 77 8.08 -42.27 5.23
CA GLY A 77 7.29 -42.32 3.98
C GLY A 77 6.12 -41.33 3.87
N ALA A 78 6.04 -40.31 4.74
CA ALA A 78 5.03 -39.27 4.67
C ALA A 78 5.55 -37.90 5.14
N ALA A 79 5.03 -36.83 4.55
CA ALA A 79 5.34 -35.45 4.90
C ALA A 79 4.12 -34.53 4.74
N PHE A 80 4.14 -33.43 5.50
CA PHE A 80 3.19 -32.33 5.42
C PHE A 80 3.90 -31.08 4.94
N LEU A 81 3.36 -30.45 3.90
CA LEU A 81 3.85 -29.20 3.35
C LEU A 81 2.79 -28.10 3.50
N ASP A 82 3.21 -26.86 3.67
CA ASP A 82 2.30 -25.72 3.56
C ASP A 82 2.50 -25.03 2.21
N LEU A 83 1.45 -24.98 1.40
CA LEU A 83 1.41 -24.22 0.16
C LEU A 83 0.67 -22.90 0.40
N VAL A 84 1.26 -21.78 -0.01
CA VAL A 84 0.67 -20.43 0.17
C VAL A 84 0.46 -19.76 -1.18
N ASP A 85 -0.77 -19.39 -1.48
CA ASP A 85 -1.12 -18.60 -2.67
C ASP A 85 -1.52 -17.16 -2.29
N ARG A 86 -2.17 -16.44 -3.21
CA ARG A 86 -2.65 -15.07 -2.96
C ARG A 86 -3.84 -15.00 -1.99
N SER A 87 -4.58 -16.10 -1.84
CA SER A 87 -5.84 -16.18 -1.11
C SER A 87 -5.69 -16.80 0.28
N GLY A 88 -4.63 -17.57 0.51
CA GLY A 88 -4.39 -18.19 1.80
C GLY A 88 -3.34 -19.29 1.78
N ARG A 89 -3.44 -20.17 2.77
CA ARG A 89 -2.57 -21.34 2.98
C ARG A 89 -3.38 -22.61 2.86
N LEU A 90 -2.84 -23.65 2.24
CA LEU A 90 -3.41 -24.99 2.22
C LEU A 90 -2.35 -26.02 2.61
N GLN A 91 -2.70 -26.96 3.49
CA GLN A 91 -1.81 -28.05 3.84
C GLN A 91 -1.82 -29.11 2.74
N LEU A 92 -0.65 -29.64 2.41
CA LEU A 92 -0.47 -30.76 1.51
C LEU A 92 -0.02 -31.96 2.33
N HIS A 93 -0.63 -33.11 2.09
CA HIS A 93 -0.22 -34.40 2.65
C HIS A 93 0.42 -35.24 1.55
N VAL A 94 1.71 -35.45 1.69
CA VAL A 94 2.57 -36.12 0.71
C VAL A 94 2.86 -37.51 1.25
N ARG A 95 2.56 -38.55 0.48
CA ARG A 95 2.85 -39.94 0.87
C ARG A 95 3.62 -40.66 -0.23
N GLN A 96 4.64 -41.42 0.16
CA GLN A 96 5.49 -42.17 -0.76
C GLN A 96 4.72 -43.26 -1.51
N ASP A 97 3.75 -43.90 -0.85
CA ASP A 97 2.92 -44.94 -1.45
C ASP A 97 1.91 -44.41 -2.48
N VAL A 98 1.65 -43.10 -2.49
CA VAL A 98 0.78 -42.43 -3.48
C VAL A 98 1.61 -41.86 -4.64
N LEU A 99 2.71 -41.16 -4.33
CA LEU A 99 3.54 -40.48 -5.35
C LEU A 99 4.58 -41.38 -6.01
N GLY A 100 4.91 -42.51 -5.39
CA GLY A 100 6.10 -43.29 -5.71
C GLY A 100 7.37 -42.69 -5.08
N GLU A 101 8.38 -43.54 -4.91
CA GLU A 101 9.66 -43.21 -4.24
C GLU A 101 10.38 -42.03 -4.90
N GLU A 102 10.58 -42.06 -6.22
CA GLU A 102 11.33 -41.03 -6.93
C GLU A 102 10.67 -39.65 -6.84
N ALA A 103 9.35 -39.56 -7.04
CA ALA A 103 8.63 -38.29 -6.99
C ALA A 103 8.54 -37.77 -5.55
N PHE A 104 8.39 -38.67 -4.57
CA PHE A 104 8.41 -38.33 -3.15
C PHE A 104 9.75 -37.71 -2.74
N GLU A 105 10.87 -38.38 -3.05
CA GLU A 105 12.21 -37.86 -2.76
C GLU A 105 12.47 -36.53 -3.46
N ARG A 106 12.04 -36.40 -4.73
CA ARG A 106 12.18 -35.16 -5.49
C ARG A 106 11.42 -34.01 -4.85
N LEU A 107 10.18 -34.21 -4.43
CA LEU A 107 9.38 -33.19 -3.75
C LEU A 107 10.01 -32.79 -2.40
N LEU A 108 10.54 -33.76 -1.65
CA LEU A 108 11.25 -33.49 -0.39
C LEU A 108 12.62 -32.84 -0.58
N ALA A 109 13.24 -32.94 -1.76
CA ALA A 109 14.49 -32.26 -2.09
C ALA A 109 14.28 -30.76 -2.43
N LEU A 110 13.05 -30.34 -2.75
CA LEU A 110 12.72 -28.94 -3.02
C LEU A 110 12.90 -28.07 -1.77
N ASP A 111 13.04 -26.76 -2.00
CA ASP A 111 13.35 -25.81 -0.93
C ASP A 111 12.16 -24.92 -0.60
N LEU A 112 12.12 -24.44 0.65
CA LEU A 112 11.20 -23.37 1.02
C LEU A 112 11.42 -22.17 0.09
N GLY A 113 10.31 -21.59 -0.37
CA GLY A 113 10.30 -20.51 -1.35
C GLY A 113 10.05 -20.97 -2.79
N ASP A 114 10.25 -22.24 -3.12
CA ASP A 114 9.92 -22.78 -4.45
C ASP A 114 8.41 -22.66 -4.72
N LEU A 115 8.03 -22.39 -5.98
CA LEU A 115 6.63 -22.41 -6.42
C LEU A 115 6.28 -23.79 -6.95
N LEU A 116 5.17 -24.34 -6.48
CA LEU A 116 4.70 -25.68 -6.83
C LEU A 116 3.28 -25.61 -7.38
N GLY A 117 2.99 -26.44 -8.37
CA GLY A 117 1.67 -26.83 -8.81
C GLY A 117 1.38 -28.21 -8.27
N VAL A 118 0.16 -28.44 -7.78
CA VAL A 118 -0.23 -29.69 -7.12
C VAL A 118 -1.63 -30.08 -7.55
N ASP A 119 -1.78 -31.33 -7.99
CA ASP A 119 -3.06 -32.02 -8.10
C ASP A 119 -3.21 -32.93 -6.88
N GLY A 120 -4.36 -32.85 -6.21
CA GLY A 120 -4.61 -33.68 -5.03
C GLY A 120 -6.08 -33.75 -4.64
N VAL A 121 -6.36 -34.66 -3.70
CA VAL A 121 -7.72 -34.93 -3.22
C VAL A 121 -7.92 -34.32 -1.83
N ALA A 122 -9.01 -33.58 -1.64
CA ALA A 122 -9.34 -32.98 -0.36
C ALA A 122 -9.68 -34.04 0.70
N PHE A 123 -9.16 -33.87 1.89
CA PHE A 123 -9.55 -34.62 3.08
C PHE A 123 -9.32 -33.76 4.31
N ARG A 124 -10.00 -34.08 5.41
CA ARG A 124 -9.73 -33.43 6.69
C ARG A 124 -8.98 -34.40 7.59
N SER A 125 -7.83 -33.96 8.08
CA SER A 125 -7.06 -34.78 9.02
C SER A 125 -7.84 -35.04 10.31
N ARG A 126 -7.43 -36.04 11.10
CA ARG A 126 -8.01 -36.30 12.44
C ARG A 126 -7.91 -35.11 13.39
N ARG A 127 -6.99 -34.17 13.12
CA ARG A 127 -6.81 -32.92 13.88
C ARG A 127 -7.69 -31.77 13.35
N GLY A 128 -8.54 -32.03 12.37
CA GLY A 128 -9.44 -31.04 11.81
C GLY A 128 -8.83 -30.16 10.71
N GLU A 129 -7.53 -30.25 10.39
CA GLU A 129 -6.92 -29.43 9.33
C GLU A 129 -7.29 -29.98 7.94
N LEU A 130 -7.89 -29.14 7.09
CA LEU A 130 -8.14 -29.43 5.68
C LEU A 130 -6.82 -29.56 4.92
N SER A 131 -6.66 -30.64 4.15
CA SER A 131 -5.44 -30.95 3.42
C SER A 131 -5.74 -31.51 2.03
N LEU A 132 -4.80 -31.36 1.10
CA LEU A 132 -4.82 -32.12 -0.15
C LEU A 132 -3.85 -33.30 -0.05
N ARG A 133 -4.35 -34.52 -0.24
CA ARG A 133 -3.49 -35.69 -0.47
C ARG A 133 -2.92 -35.57 -1.87
N VAL A 134 -1.61 -35.39 -1.97
CA VAL A 134 -0.92 -35.10 -3.23
C VAL A 134 -0.90 -36.33 -4.12
N GLU A 135 -1.44 -36.21 -5.34
CA GLU A 135 -1.40 -37.25 -6.36
C GLU A 135 -0.35 -36.93 -7.44
N ARG A 136 -0.14 -35.64 -7.72
CA ARG A 136 0.88 -35.16 -8.66
C ARG A 136 1.37 -33.78 -8.22
N PHE A 137 2.62 -33.47 -8.53
CA PHE A 137 3.16 -32.12 -8.40
C PHE A 137 4.01 -31.74 -9.61
N GLU A 138 4.20 -30.43 -9.77
CA GLU A 138 5.07 -29.81 -10.76
C GLU A 138 5.84 -28.65 -10.11
N LEU A 139 7.13 -28.55 -10.39
CA LEU A 139 7.91 -27.37 -9.99
C LEU A 139 7.61 -26.24 -10.97
N LEU A 140 7.12 -25.10 -10.47
CA LEU A 140 6.74 -23.95 -11.29
C LEU A 140 7.80 -22.84 -11.28
N ALA A 141 8.56 -22.72 -10.20
CA ALA A 141 9.72 -21.86 -10.15
C ALA A 141 10.66 -22.29 -9.03
N LYS A 142 11.92 -22.57 -9.37
CA LYS A 142 12.98 -22.76 -8.38
C LYS A 142 13.38 -21.42 -7.75
N SER A 143 13.30 -21.31 -6.43
CA SER A 143 13.83 -20.17 -5.70
C SER A 143 15.33 -20.34 -5.44
N LEU A 144 16.14 -19.46 -6.03
CA LEU A 144 17.60 -19.44 -5.87
C LEU A 144 18.07 -18.72 -4.61
N ARG A 145 17.19 -17.93 -3.99
CA ARG A 145 17.44 -17.30 -2.70
C ARG A 145 16.48 -17.86 -1.66
N PRO A 146 16.92 -18.05 -0.41
CA PRO A 146 16.00 -18.42 0.65
C PRO A 146 14.97 -17.30 0.89
N PRO A 147 13.72 -17.64 1.22
CA PRO A 147 12.78 -16.66 1.73
C PRO A 147 13.25 -16.10 3.08
N PRO A 148 12.75 -14.93 3.53
CA PRO A 148 13.00 -14.42 4.88
C PRO A 148 12.64 -15.45 5.95
N GLU A 149 13.38 -15.48 7.06
CA GLU A 149 13.05 -16.38 8.16
C GLU A 149 11.70 -16.05 8.80
N LYS A 150 10.93 -17.08 9.14
CA LYS A 150 9.59 -16.95 9.71
C LYS A 150 9.55 -16.35 11.11
N PHE A 151 10.60 -16.53 11.91
CA PHE A 151 10.58 -16.19 13.34
C PHE A 151 11.09 -14.78 13.62
N HIS A 152 12.07 -14.31 12.87
CA HIS A 152 12.60 -12.94 12.99
C HIS A 152 11.98 -11.96 11.99
N GLY A 153 11.23 -12.47 11.01
CA GLY A 153 10.56 -11.66 9.99
C GLY A 153 11.51 -10.71 9.27
N LEU A 154 10.94 -9.78 8.50
CA LEU A 154 11.64 -8.54 8.18
C LEU A 154 11.22 -7.51 9.24
N GLU A 155 11.78 -7.58 10.45
CA GLU A 155 11.48 -6.58 11.50
C GLU A 155 11.97 -5.18 11.10
N ASP A 156 13.10 -5.12 10.38
CA ASP A 156 13.68 -3.86 9.92
C ASP A 156 12.78 -3.17 8.89
N THR A 157 12.26 -2.01 9.28
CA THR A 157 11.32 -1.21 8.47
C THR A 157 11.95 -0.76 7.15
N GLU A 158 13.24 -0.42 7.16
CA GLU A 158 13.95 0.00 5.94
C GLU A 158 14.02 -1.16 4.93
N THR A 159 14.36 -2.36 5.39
CA THR A 159 14.43 -3.56 4.55
C THR A 159 13.05 -3.91 3.97
N ARG A 160 11.96 -3.82 4.76
CA ARG A 160 10.59 -4.02 4.26
C ARG A 160 10.25 -3.07 3.11
N TYR A 161 10.67 -1.81 3.22
CA TYR A 161 10.40 -0.80 2.20
C TYR A 161 11.27 -0.98 0.95
N ARG A 162 12.53 -1.40 1.12
CA ARG A 162 13.46 -1.67 0.00
C ARG A 162 13.20 -2.99 -0.71
N ARG A 163 12.61 -3.98 -0.02
CA ARG A 163 12.36 -5.34 -0.51
C ARG A 163 10.91 -5.71 -0.33
N ARG A 164 10.02 -4.93 -0.95
CA ARG A 164 8.57 -5.08 -0.79
C ARG A 164 8.10 -6.48 -1.19
N GLU A 165 8.72 -7.08 -2.20
CA GLU A 165 8.45 -8.45 -2.64
C GLU A 165 8.67 -9.49 -1.53
N LEU A 166 9.63 -9.25 -0.64
CA LEU A 166 9.92 -10.13 0.50
C LEU A 166 8.95 -9.88 1.67
N ASP A 167 8.61 -8.62 1.93
CA ASP A 167 7.60 -8.24 2.94
C ASP A 167 6.24 -8.83 2.58
N LEU A 168 5.80 -8.69 1.33
CA LEU A 168 4.59 -9.33 0.81
C LEU A 168 4.69 -10.86 0.86
N MET A 169 5.88 -11.44 0.68
CA MET A 169 6.03 -12.89 0.78
C MET A 169 5.80 -13.39 2.22
N ALA A 170 6.30 -12.66 3.21
CA ALA A 170 6.36 -13.07 4.60
C ALA A 170 5.16 -12.62 5.45
N SER A 171 4.52 -11.49 5.15
CA SER A 171 3.43 -10.91 5.94
C SER A 171 2.10 -10.93 5.18
N VAL A 172 1.08 -11.52 5.80
CA VAL A 172 -0.30 -11.50 5.29
C VAL A 172 -0.88 -10.11 5.47
N GLU A 173 -0.60 -9.48 6.60
CA GLU A 173 -1.04 -8.12 6.96
C GLU A 173 -0.55 -7.10 5.93
N ALA A 174 0.70 -7.23 5.46
CA ALA A 174 1.23 -6.41 4.39
C ALA A 174 0.40 -6.56 3.11
N ARG A 175 0.06 -7.79 2.69
CA ARG A 175 -0.78 -8.02 1.49
C ARG A 175 -2.14 -7.40 1.65
N GLU A 176 -2.78 -7.60 2.81
CA GLU A 176 -4.10 -7.06 3.12
C GLU A 176 -4.10 -5.53 3.05
N LEU A 177 -3.04 -4.86 3.50
CA LEU A 177 -2.90 -3.42 3.38
C LEU A 177 -2.86 -2.95 1.92
N PHE A 178 -2.17 -3.65 1.01
CA PHE A 178 -2.16 -3.32 -0.41
C PHE A 178 -3.53 -3.56 -1.08
N VAL A 179 -4.21 -4.64 -0.71
CA VAL A 179 -5.58 -4.93 -1.18
C VAL A 179 -6.55 -3.86 -0.68
N LEU A 180 -6.46 -3.47 0.59
CA LEU A 180 -7.25 -2.40 1.19
C LEU A 180 -7.04 -1.08 0.46
N ARG A 181 -5.78 -0.70 0.19
CA ARG A 181 -5.48 0.51 -0.60
C ARG A 181 -6.16 0.47 -1.98
N SER A 182 -6.11 -0.67 -2.67
CA SER A 182 -6.79 -0.82 -3.97
C SER A 182 -8.31 -0.68 -3.85
N ARG A 183 -8.91 -1.24 -2.80
CA ARG A 183 -10.35 -1.09 -2.51
C ARG A 183 -10.74 0.36 -2.21
N VAL A 184 -9.97 1.06 -1.37
CA VAL A 184 -10.16 2.49 -1.06
C VAL A 184 -10.14 3.33 -2.34
N VAL A 185 -9.11 3.17 -3.18
CA VAL A 185 -9.01 3.91 -4.45
C VAL A 185 -10.21 3.61 -5.37
N SER A 186 -10.63 2.36 -5.44
CA SER A 186 -11.77 1.96 -6.27
C SER A 186 -13.10 2.51 -5.75
N ALA A 187 -13.26 2.56 -4.42
CA ALA A 187 -14.43 3.14 -3.75
C ALA A 187 -14.55 4.64 -4.01
N VAL A 188 -13.43 5.37 -3.93
CA VAL A 188 -13.36 6.79 -4.26
C VAL A 188 -13.81 7.06 -5.70
N ARG A 189 -13.30 6.30 -6.67
CA ARG A 189 -13.73 6.41 -8.07
C ARG A 189 -15.21 6.17 -8.24
N ARG A 190 -15.72 5.04 -7.73
CA ARG A 190 -17.15 4.70 -7.80
C ARG A 190 -18.04 5.80 -7.21
N TRP A 191 -17.63 6.39 -6.09
CA TRP A 191 -18.41 7.44 -5.44
C TRP A 191 -18.51 8.72 -6.29
N LEU A 192 -17.40 9.12 -6.92
CA LEU A 192 -17.31 10.28 -7.80
C LEU A 192 -18.06 10.04 -9.13
N ASP A 193 -17.84 8.89 -9.74
CA ASP A 193 -18.49 8.47 -10.99
C ASP A 193 -20.02 8.46 -10.83
N ALA A 194 -20.52 7.92 -9.71
CA ALA A 194 -21.95 7.90 -9.38
C ALA A 194 -22.58 9.30 -9.21
N ARG A 195 -21.76 10.34 -9.04
CA ARG A 195 -22.18 11.75 -8.89
C ARG A 195 -21.92 12.59 -10.14
N GLY A 196 -21.55 11.94 -11.24
CA GLY A 196 -21.35 12.58 -12.54
C GLY A 196 -20.03 13.34 -12.66
N PHE A 197 -19.05 13.07 -11.79
CA PHE A 197 -17.69 13.55 -12.02
C PHE A 197 -17.02 12.71 -13.11
N LEU A 198 -16.36 13.37 -14.05
CA LEU A 198 -15.59 12.73 -15.11
C LEU A 198 -14.13 12.54 -14.67
N GLU A 199 -13.64 11.30 -14.64
CA GLU A 199 -12.20 11.02 -14.47
C GLU A 199 -11.45 11.49 -15.73
N VAL A 200 -10.41 12.29 -15.55
CA VAL A 200 -9.56 12.83 -16.63
C VAL A 200 -8.08 12.60 -16.35
N GLU A 201 -7.27 12.63 -17.39
CA GLU A 201 -5.81 12.58 -17.29
C GLU A 201 -5.21 13.90 -17.79
N THR A 202 -4.55 14.64 -16.90
CA THR A 202 -3.86 15.88 -17.24
C THR A 202 -2.35 15.69 -17.37
N PRO A 203 -1.62 16.59 -18.08
CA PRO A 203 -0.18 16.43 -18.28
C PRO A 203 0.64 16.33 -16.99
N VAL A 204 1.41 15.25 -16.87
CA VAL A 204 2.42 15.03 -15.81
C VAL A 204 3.69 15.85 -16.07
N LEU A 205 4.14 15.90 -17.33
CA LEU A 205 5.26 16.74 -17.75
C LEU A 205 4.72 18.10 -18.18
N GLN A 206 5.09 19.14 -17.43
CA GLN A 206 4.54 20.48 -17.61
C GLN A 206 5.62 21.47 -18.06
N PRO A 207 5.29 22.39 -18.99
CA PRO A 207 6.19 23.46 -19.42
C PRO A 207 6.42 24.52 -18.33
N LEU A 208 5.44 24.66 -17.45
CA LEU A 208 5.40 25.52 -16.27
C LEU A 208 4.62 24.74 -15.21
N TYR A 209 5.16 24.66 -13.99
CA TYR A 209 4.51 24.02 -12.87
C TYR A 209 3.77 25.06 -12.01
N GLY A 210 2.72 24.64 -11.31
CA GLY A 210 1.92 25.48 -10.42
C GLY A 210 0.77 24.70 -9.80
N GLY A 211 -0.15 25.39 -9.11
CA GLY A 211 -1.25 24.76 -8.36
C GLY A 211 -0.85 24.26 -6.97
N ALA A 212 0.38 24.48 -6.54
CA ALA A 212 0.84 24.26 -5.17
C ALA A 212 2.09 25.09 -4.88
N LEU A 213 2.43 25.25 -3.60
CA LEU A 213 3.71 25.82 -3.16
C LEU A 213 4.69 24.68 -2.84
N ALA A 214 5.37 24.17 -3.87
CA ALA A 214 6.30 23.04 -3.74
C ALA A 214 7.46 23.16 -4.74
N ARG A 215 8.60 22.54 -4.42
CA ARG A 215 9.73 22.45 -5.35
C ARG A 215 9.48 21.32 -6.35
N PRO A 216 9.55 21.55 -7.68
CA PRO A 216 9.33 20.49 -8.66
C PRO A 216 10.58 19.62 -8.85
N PHE A 217 10.39 18.45 -9.44
CA PHE A 217 11.47 17.76 -10.16
C PHE A 217 11.60 18.37 -11.56
N VAL A 218 12.84 18.59 -12.00
CA VAL A 218 13.17 19.17 -13.30
C VAL A 218 13.77 18.09 -14.20
N THR A 219 13.34 18.04 -15.45
CA THR A 219 13.91 17.18 -16.50
C THR A 219 14.18 17.98 -17.77
N HIS A 220 14.87 17.37 -18.74
CA HIS A 220 15.15 17.97 -20.06
C HIS A 220 14.52 17.12 -21.17
N HIS A 221 13.74 17.77 -22.03
CA HIS A 221 13.09 17.14 -23.16
C HIS A 221 13.96 17.29 -24.41
N GLN A 222 14.66 16.22 -24.79
CA GLN A 222 15.68 16.23 -25.86
C GLN A 222 15.17 16.80 -27.19
N ALA A 223 14.02 16.33 -27.69
CA ALA A 223 13.54 16.75 -29.02
C ALA A 223 12.97 18.18 -29.06
N LEU A 224 12.65 18.78 -27.91
CA LEU A 224 12.14 20.16 -27.82
C LEU A 224 13.23 21.11 -27.28
N ASP A 225 14.41 20.58 -26.97
CA ASP A 225 15.53 21.23 -26.31
C ASP A 225 15.11 22.24 -25.23
N ARG A 226 14.34 21.76 -24.23
CA ARG A 226 13.81 22.59 -23.16
C ARG A 226 13.66 21.83 -21.85
N HIS A 227 13.62 22.58 -20.76
CA HIS A 227 13.21 22.03 -19.47
C HIS A 227 11.71 21.77 -19.42
N LEU A 228 11.36 20.68 -18.74
CA LEU A 228 10.02 20.34 -18.30
C LEU A 228 10.06 20.01 -16.81
N TYR A 229 8.91 20.12 -16.17
CA TYR A 229 8.75 19.91 -14.74
C TYR A 229 7.76 18.78 -14.52
N LEU A 230 8.04 17.88 -13.58
CA LEU A 230 6.99 16.99 -13.09
C LEU A 230 5.99 17.83 -12.30
N ARG A 231 4.70 17.58 -12.52
CA ARG A 231 3.61 18.31 -11.87
C ARG A 231 3.69 18.17 -10.34
N ILE A 232 3.41 19.27 -9.66
CA ILE A 232 3.31 19.34 -8.19
C ILE A 232 1.86 19.31 -7.68
N ALA A 233 0.92 19.48 -8.61
CA ALA A 233 -0.52 19.46 -8.48
C ALA A 233 -1.17 19.30 -9.87
N THR A 234 -2.43 18.91 -9.90
CA THR A 234 -3.27 18.80 -11.11
C THR A 234 -4.15 20.04 -11.33
N GLU A 235 -4.32 20.88 -10.29
CA GLU A 235 -5.19 22.06 -10.22
C GLU A 235 -5.28 22.89 -11.50
N LEU A 236 -4.16 23.40 -12.02
CA LEU A 236 -4.18 24.37 -13.11
C LEU A 236 -4.74 23.77 -14.40
N TYR A 237 -4.56 22.46 -14.63
CA TYR A 237 -5.11 21.81 -15.81
C TYR A 237 -6.57 21.43 -15.60
N LEU A 238 -6.96 20.97 -14.42
CA LEU A 238 -8.37 20.72 -14.12
C LEU A 238 -9.22 22.00 -14.22
N LYS A 239 -8.70 23.16 -13.76
CA LYS A 239 -9.36 24.46 -13.97
C LYS A 239 -9.54 24.81 -15.46
N ARG A 240 -8.60 24.44 -16.34
CA ARG A 240 -8.78 24.63 -17.80
C ARG A 240 -9.95 23.80 -18.34
N LEU A 241 -10.19 22.62 -17.79
CA LEU A 241 -11.31 21.76 -18.19
C LEU A 241 -12.65 22.32 -17.71
N ILE A 242 -12.68 22.93 -16.52
CA ILE A 242 -13.85 23.68 -16.05
C ILE A 242 -14.15 24.87 -16.98
N VAL A 243 -13.13 25.66 -17.35
CA VAL A 243 -13.27 26.72 -18.36
C VAL A 243 -13.77 26.17 -19.69
N GLY A 244 -13.35 24.95 -20.06
CA GLY A 244 -13.80 24.22 -21.24
C GLY A 244 -15.24 23.69 -21.17
N GLY A 245 -15.94 23.85 -20.03
CA GLY A 245 -17.34 23.48 -19.88
C GLY A 245 -17.59 22.04 -19.42
N LEU A 246 -16.59 21.35 -18.84
CA LEU A 246 -16.79 19.97 -18.35
C LEU A 246 -17.57 19.91 -17.01
N GLU A 247 -17.73 21.03 -16.32
CA GLU A 247 -18.51 21.23 -15.08
C GLU A 247 -18.10 20.39 -13.86
N ARG A 248 -17.91 19.08 -13.97
CA ARG A 248 -17.50 18.17 -12.89
C ARG A 248 -16.40 17.25 -13.36
N VAL A 249 -15.18 17.49 -12.90
CA VAL A 249 -14.00 16.68 -13.26
C VAL A 249 -13.22 16.27 -12.04
N TYR A 250 -12.56 15.13 -12.09
CA TYR A 250 -11.59 14.74 -11.09
C TYR A 250 -10.40 14.03 -11.72
N GLU A 251 -9.26 14.09 -11.04
CA GLU A 251 -8.12 13.26 -11.34
C GLU A 251 -7.60 12.62 -10.06
N LEU A 252 -7.46 11.29 -10.09
CA LEU A 252 -6.79 10.51 -9.04
C LEU A 252 -5.45 10.02 -9.58
N GLY A 253 -4.44 10.88 -9.46
CA GLY A 253 -3.17 10.76 -10.18
C GLY A 253 -1.94 10.90 -9.30
N LYS A 254 -0.75 10.83 -9.91
CA LYS A 254 0.54 11.04 -9.23
C LYS A 254 0.96 12.49 -9.24
N ASP A 255 1.41 13.00 -8.11
CA ASP A 255 2.12 14.28 -8.00
C ASP A 255 3.53 14.07 -7.46
N PHE A 256 4.42 15.00 -7.83
CA PHE A 256 5.85 14.87 -7.59
C PHE A 256 6.38 16.14 -6.92
N ARG A 257 6.77 16.05 -5.66
CA ARG A 257 7.33 17.18 -4.89
C ARG A 257 8.74 16.84 -4.43
N ASN A 258 9.70 17.66 -4.83
CA ASN A 258 11.13 17.47 -4.57
C ASN A 258 11.50 17.99 -3.17
N GLU A 259 10.98 17.29 -2.18
CA GLU A 259 10.99 17.64 -0.75
C GLU A 259 11.51 16.46 0.10
N GLY A 260 11.68 16.69 1.39
CA GLY A 260 12.17 15.67 2.32
C GLY A 260 11.19 14.52 2.53
N LEU A 261 11.72 13.35 2.93
CA LEU A 261 10.93 12.19 3.33
C LEU A 261 10.50 12.33 4.80
N SER A 262 9.26 11.93 5.09
CA SER A 262 8.78 11.76 6.47
C SER A 262 7.72 10.67 6.54
N PRO A 263 7.24 10.27 7.74
CA PRO A 263 6.11 9.33 7.87
C PRO A 263 4.84 9.77 7.14
N LYS A 264 4.70 11.07 6.82
CA LYS A 264 3.57 11.65 6.09
C LYS A 264 3.91 12.11 4.67
N HIS A 265 5.20 12.13 4.27
CA HIS A 265 5.64 12.72 3.00
C HIS A 265 6.50 11.75 2.19
N ASN A 266 6.08 11.49 0.96
CA ASN A 266 6.85 10.79 -0.05
C ASN A 266 6.95 11.66 -1.31
N PRO A 267 8.13 11.81 -1.95
CA PRO A 267 8.31 12.67 -3.12
C PRO A 267 7.40 12.37 -4.31
N GLU A 268 6.91 11.13 -4.41
CA GLU A 268 5.88 10.72 -5.34
C GLU A 268 4.67 10.18 -4.57
N PHE A 269 3.51 10.82 -4.68
CA PHE A 269 2.31 10.39 -3.96
C PHE A 269 1.09 10.44 -4.87
N THR A 270 0.02 9.78 -4.43
CA THR A 270 -1.25 9.81 -5.15
C THR A 270 -2.13 10.87 -4.51
N MET A 271 -2.63 11.80 -5.30
CA MET A 271 -3.55 12.84 -4.88
C MET A 271 -4.85 12.71 -5.66
N LEU A 272 -5.96 12.96 -4.97
CA LEU A 272 -7.24 13.22 -5.60
C LEU A 272 -7.44 14.73 -5.61
N GLU A 273 -7.68 15.28 -6.80
CA GLU A 273 -8.27 16.61 -6.95
C GLU A 273 -9.56 16.49 -7.75
N TRP A 274 -10.58 17.24 -7.34
CA TRP A 274 -11.81 17.38 -8.11
C TRP A 274 -12.22 18.85 -8.19
N TYR A 275 -12.99 19.17 -9.23
CA TYR A 275 -13.57 20.49 -9.46
C TYR A 275 -15.03 20.33 -9.85
N GLU A 276 -15.87 21.18 -9.27
CA GLU A 276 -17.30 21.27 -9.54
C GLU A 276 -17.66 22.74 -9.81
N ALA A 277 -18.18 23.02 -11.01
CA ALA A 277 -18.72 24.32 -11.36
C ALA A 277 -20.00 24.60 -10.56
N TYR A 278 -20.24 25.88 -10.29
CA TYR A 278 -21.42 26.37 -9.56
C TYR A 278 -21.51 25.95 -8.08
N ALA A 279 -20.46 25.32 -7.55
CA ALA A 279 -20.30 24.98 -6.14
C ALA A 279 -19.34 25.95 -5.43
N ASP A 280 -19.45 26.03 -4.11
CA ASP A 280 -18.48 26.68 -3.25
C ASP A 280 -17.76 25.70 -2.31
N TYR A 281 -16.96 26.24 -1.38
CA TYR A 281 -16.19 25.42 -0.45
C TYR A 281 -17.05 24.70 0.59
N ALA A 282 -18.27 25.16 0.86
CA ALA A 282 -19.21 24.48 1.76
C ALA A 282 -19.77 23.23 1.08
N ASP A 283 -20.14 23.32 -0.20
CA ASP A 283 -20.53 22.15 -1.01
C ASP A 283 -19.38 21.13 -1.06
N THR A 284 -18.15 21.61 -1.27
CA THR A 284 -16.94 20.77 -1.33
C THR A 284 -16.67 20.09 0.02
N ALA A 285 -16.85 20.79 1.14
CA ALA A 285 -16.70 20.21 2.47
C ALA A 285 -17.74 19.11 2.73
N ASP A 286 -19.01 19.36 2.40
CA ASP A 286 -20.08 18.36 2.52
C ASP A 286 -19.83 17.14 1.64
N ALA A 287 -19.32 17.33 0.41
CA ALA A 287 -18.93 16.27 -0.49
C ALA A 287 -17.77 15.43 0.08
N LEU A 288 -16.74 16.07 0.66
CA LEU A 288 -15.61 15.36 1.27
C LEU A 288 -16.05 14.52 2.48
N GLU A 289 -16.89 15.05 3.37
CA GLU A 289 -17.44 14.30 4.50
C GLU A 289 -18.18 13.04 4.01
N GLN A 290 -19.04 13.21 3.00
CA GLN A 290 -19.81 12.11 2.42
C GLN A 290 -18.91 11.06 1.75
N LEU A 291 -17.88 11.50 1.03
CA LEU A 291 -16.91 10.62 0.38
C LEU A 291 -16.16 9.77 1.42
N VAL A 292 -15.62 10.40 2.46
CA VAL A 292 -14.85 9.69 3.49
C VAL A 292 -15.72 8.69 4.25
N VAL A 293 -16.93 9.09 4.67
CA VAL A 293 -17.87 8.17 5.34
C VAL A 293 -18.27 7.01 4.44
N HIS A 294 -18.53 7.26 3.16
CA HIS A 294 -18.89 6.21 2.22
C HIS A 294 -17.76 5.20 2.03
N VAL A 295 -16.54 5.68 1.78
CA VAL A 295 -15.36 4.84 1.58
C VAL A 295 -15.05 4.04 2.84
N ALA A 296 -15.11 4.67 4.01
CA ALA A 296 -14.92 4.01 5.30
C ALA A 296 -15.92 2.87 5.51
N ALA A 297 -17.21 3.09 5.23
CA ALA A 297 -18.23 2.06 5.32
C ALA A 297 -17.99 0.92 4.30
N GLU A 298 -17.64 1.24 3.06
CA GLU A 298 -17.42 0.25 2.00
C GLU A 298 -16.23 -0.67 2.28
N VAL A 299 -15.18 -0.15 2.91
CA VAL A 299 -14.00 -0.96 3.28
C VAL A 299 -14.08 -1.56 4.68
N GLY A 300 -15.18 -1.33 5.41
CA GLY A 300 -15.40 -1.87 6.75
C GLY A 300 -14.50 -1.26 7.83
N TYR A 301 -14.30 0.06 7.81
CA TYR A 301 -13.53 0.78 8.82
C TYR A 301 -14.12 0.59 10.23
N ASP A 302 -13.29 0.14 11.15
CA ASP A 302 -13.60 -0.09 12.57
C ASP A 302 -12.60 0.62 13.51
N GLY A 303 -11.88 1.61 12.99
CA GLY A 303 -10.86 2.34 13.73
C GLY A 303 -11.41 3.28 14.80
N PRO A 304 -10.53 3.92 15.59
CA PRO A 304 -10.91 4.64 16.79
C PRO A 304 -11.54 6.02 16.54
N LEU A 305 -11.53 6.52 15.29
CA LEU A 305 -12.07 7.84 14.98
C LEU A 305 -13.58 7.73 14.70
N ASP A 306 -14.36 8.59 15.35
CA ASP A 306 -15.75 8.79 14.95
C ASP A 306 -15.78 9.62 13.66
N LEU A 307 -16.24 8.99 12.58
CA LEU A 307 -16.41 9.64 11.27
C LEU A 307 -17.84 10.16 11.06
N SER A 308 -18.72 10.07 12.07
CA SER A 308 -20.09 10.54 11.98
C SER A 308 -20.17 12.02 11.61
N ARG A 309 -21.18 12.34 10.79
CA ARG A 309 -21.40 13.69 10.27
C ARG A 309 -22.40 14.46 11.14
N PRO A 310 -22.35 15.80 11.16
CA PRO A 310 -21.38 16.67 10.46
C PRO A 310 -20.07 16.83 11.23
N TRP A 311 -18.97 17.09 10.51
CA TRP A 311 -17.67 17.37 11.15
C TRP A 311 -17.59 18.80 11.66
N ARG A 312 -16.74 19.02 12.68
CA ARG A 312 -16.51 20.35 13.25
C ARG A 312 -15.96 21.27 12.16
N ARG A 313 -16.48 22.50 12.07
CA ARG A 313 -15.95 23.57 11.22
C ARG A 313 -15.47 24.71 12.11
N VAL A 314 -14.24 25.17 11.92
CA VAL A 314 -13.63 26.24 12.71
C VAL A 314 -12.83 27.17 11.81
N ARG A 315 -12.94 28.49 12.02
CA ARG A 315 -12.12 29.45 11.29
C ARG A 315 -10.69 29.37 11.79
N LEU A 316 -9.70 29.43 10.88
CA LEU A 316 -8.28 29.39 11.22
C LEU A 316 -7.92 30.40 12.31
N ARG A 317 -8.41 31.64 12.17
CA ARG A 317 -8.23 32.70 13.18
C ARG A 317 -8.71 32.27 14.56
N ASP A 318 -9.92 31.72 14.65
CA ASP A 318 -10.53 31.36 15.94
C ASP A 318 -9.77 30.19 16.57
N ALA A 319 -9.34 29.21 15.77
CA ALA A 319 -8.55 28.09 16.25
C ALA A 319 -7.19 28.54 16.81
N ILE A 320 -6.48 29.44 16.11
CA ILE A 320 -5.22 29.98 16.62
C ILE A 320 -5.46 30.82 17.89
N LEU A 321 -6.49 31.66 17.89
CA LEU A 321 -6.83 32.51 19.03
C LEU A 321 -7.17 31.67 20.28
N GLU A 322 -7.93 30.59 20.11
CA GLU A 322 -8.29 29.66 21.19
C GLU A 322 -7.04 28.98 21.79
N GLN A 323 -6.10 28.53 20.96
CA GLN A 323 -4.93 27.78 21.42
C GLN A 323 -3.77 28.65 21.91
N THR A 324 -3.65 29.88 21.42
CA THR A 324 -2.46 30.73 21.66
C THR A 324 -2.78 32.08 22.29
N GLY A 325 -4.05 32.49 22.28
CA GLY A 325 -4.47 33.85 22.65
C GLY A 325 -4.10 34.93 21.63
N VAL A 326 -3.47 34.57 20.50
CA VAL A 326 -3.02 35.50 19.45
C VAL A 326 -4.08 35.64 18.36
N ASP A 327 -4.51 36.86 18.08
CA ASP A 327 -5.41 37.15 16.96
C ASP A 327 -4.62 37.59 15.72
N VAL A 328 -4.43 36.66 14.79
CA VAL A 328 -3.66 36.89 13.56
C VAL A 328 -4.29 37.98 12.67
N LEU A 329 -5.61 38.17 12.71
CA LEU A 329 -6.26 39.20 11.88
C LEU A 329 -6.18 40.60 12.51
N VAL A 330 -5.93 40.69 13.81
CA VAL A 330 -5.60 41.96 14.49
C VAL A 330 -4.13 42.32 14.25
N HIS A 331 -3.24 41.35 14.35
CA HIS A 331 -1.80 41.54 14.18
C HIS A 331 -1.35 41.16 12.75
N ARG A 332 -1.75 41.95 11.75
CA ARG A 332 -1.42 41.69 10.32
C ARG A 332 0.01 42.05 9.91
N GLU A 333 0.73 42.79 10.75
CA GLU A 333 2.13 43.10 10.53
C GLU A 333 3.03 42.08 11.23
N ARG A 334 4.10 41.66 10.55
CA ARG A 334 5.02 40.62 11.04
C ARG A 334 5.56 40.92 12.43
N ASP A 335 6.10 42.12 12.64
CA ASP A 335 6.70 42.49 13.94
C ASP A 335 5.64 42.60 15.05
N ALA A 336 4.43 43.05 14.72
CA ALA A 336 3.31 43.09 15.67
C ALA A 336 2.85 41.69 16.08
N LEU A 337 2.80 40.74 15.14
CA LEU A 337 2.46 39.34 15.42
C LEU A 337 3.51 38.68 16.33
N VAL A 338 4.79 38.88 16.03
CA VAL A 338 5.90 38.37 16.85
C VAL A 338 5.83 38.93 18.27
N ALA A 339 5.58 40.23 18.43
CA ALA A 339 5.45 40.85 19.73
C ALA A 339 4.26 40.28 20.52
N ALA A 340 3.08 40.17 19.89
CA ALA A 340 1.89 39.63 20.51
C ALA A 340 2.05 38.15 20.92
N ALA A 341 2.69 37.34 20.08
CA ALA A 341 3.02 35.95 20.38
C ALA A 341 3.98 35.83 21.57
N ARG A 342 5.05 36.65 21.59
CA ARG A 342 6.02 36.67 22.69
C ARG A 342 5.37 37.03 24.03
N GLU A 343 4.45 38.00 24.06
CA GLU A 343 3.69 38.35 25.27
C GLU A 343 2.88 37.18 25.85
N ARG A 344 2.48 36.23 24.99
CA ARG A 344 1.69 35.05 25.33
C ARG A 344 2.56 33.79 25.50
N GLY A 345 3.88 33.95 25.50
CA GLY A 345 4.83 32.85 25.66
C GLY A 345 4.99 31.96 24.43
N VAL A 346 4.56 32.42 23.25
CA VAL A 346 4.71 31.70 21.98
C VAL A 346 5.94 32.23 21.24
N ASP A 347 6.87 31.33 20.91
CA ASP A 347 8.09 31.68 20.19
C ASP A 347 7.90 31.54 18.67
N LEU A 348 8.19 32.64 17.96
CA LEU A 348 8.08 32.76 16.51
C LEU A 348 9.40 33.29 15.95
N ASP A 349 9.87 32.75 14.83
CA ASP A 349 11.11 33.22 14.20
C ASP A 349 10.88 34.59 13.55
N PRO A 350 11.47 35.69 14.09
CA PRO A 350 11.21 37.03 13.57
C PRO A 350 11.73 37.26 12.15
N ARG A 351 12.51 36.33 11.59
CA ARG A 351 13.03 36.41 10.22
C ARG A 351 12.02 35.93 9.18
N GLU A 352 10.99 35.22 9.60
CA GLU A 352 9.97 34.66 8.71
C GLU A 352 8.93 35.70 8.30
N THR A 353 8.22 35.41 7.21
CA THR A 353 7.12 36.25 6.72
C THR A 353 5.89 36.11 7.61
N TRP A 354 4.99 37.10 7.62
CA TRP A 354 3.73 37.02 8.38
C TRP A 354 2.93 35.74 8.03
N ALA A 355 2.81 35.41 6.75
CA ALA A 355 2.10 34.20 6.30
C ALA A 355 2.74 32.93 6.87
N LYS A 356 4.07 32.85 6.86
CA LYS A 356 4.80 31.71 7.42
C LYS A 356 4.67 31.63 8.95
N LEU A 357 4.57 32.76 9.63
CA LEU A 357 4.29 32.79 11.06
C LEU A 357 2.89 32.30 11.41
N VAL A 358 1.87 32.65 10.62
CA VAL A 358 0.51 32.12 10.80
C VAL A 358 0.45 30.62 10.54
N ASP A 359 1.13 30.15 9.49
CA ASP A 359 1.30 28.71 9.20
C ASP A 359 1.98 27.98 10.36
N ASP A 360 3.04 28.55 10.93
CA ASP A 360 3.72 28.00 12.10
C ASP A 360 2.80 27.94 13.33
N LEU A 361 1.97 28.96 13.56
CA LEU A 361 0.98 28.95 14.66
C LEU A 361 -0.05 27.83 14.47
N LEU A 362 -0.55 27.64 13.25
CA LEU A 362 -1.46 26.54 12.91
C LEU A 362 -0.79 25.18 13.16
N SER A 363 0.37 24.92 12.56
CA SER A 363 1.01 23.60 12.63
C SER A 363 1.57 23.24 14.01
N LYS A 364 2.01 24.23 14.81
CA LYS A 364 2.61 23.97 16.13
C LYS A 364 1.59 23.97 17.27
N HIS A 365 0.50 24.73 17.16
CA HIS A 365 -0.42 24.93 18.28
C HIS A 365 -1.85 24.46 18.01
N VAL A 366 -2.29 24.40 16.75
CA VAL A 366 -3.66 23.98 16.42
C VAL A 366 -3.69 22.54 15.94
N GLU A 367 -2.95 22.18 14.89
CA GLU A 367 -2.97 20.82 14.31
C GLU A 367 -2.79 19.69 15.35
N PRO A 368 -1.88 19.80 16.35
CA PRO A 368 -1.69 18.73 17.33
C PRO A 368 -2.91 18.50 18.25
N THR A 369 -3.84 19.45 18.31
CA THR A 369 -5.06 19.38 19.15
C THR A 369 -6.28 18.84 18.39
N LEU A 370 -6.19 18.66 17.07
CA LEU A 370 -7.30 18.23 16.23
C LEU A 370 -7.33 16.70 16.11
N GLU A 371 -7.95 16.03 17.09
CA GLU A 371 -8.12 14.57 17.07
C GLU A 371 -9.29 14.12 16.18
N ALA A 372 -10.47 14.74 16.35
CA ALA A 372 -11.65 14.44 15.56
C ALA A 372 -11.61 15.11 14.18
N PRO A 373 -12.23 14.52 13.13
CA PRO A 373 -12.33 15.15 11.82
C PRO A 373 -12.87 16.58 11.92
N THR A 374 -12.07 17.54 11.45
CA THR A 374 -12.34 18.98 11.58
C THR A 374 -11.92 19.70 10.32
N PHE A 375 -12.81 20.54 9.78
CA PHE A 375 -12.46 21.53 8.76
C PHE A 375 -11.96 22.80 9.42
N VAL A 376 -10.69 23.13 9.17
CA VAL A 376 -10.17 24.48 9.39
C VAL A 376 -10.45 25.27 8.11
N ILE A 377 -11.15 26.40 8.23
CA ILE A 377 -11.62 27.20 7.09
C ILE A 377 -11.23 28.68 7.22
N ASP A 378 -11.51 29.48 6.19
CA ASP A 378 -11.28 30.93 6.16
C ASP A 378 -9.80 31.30 6.38
N TYR A 379 -8.92 30.68 5.59
CA TYR A 379 -7.50 31.01 5.59
C TYR A 379 -7.26 32.45 5.11
N PRO A 380 -6.30 33.19 5.70
CA PRO A 380 -5.90 34.49 5.19
C PRO A 380 -5.41 34.42 3.74
N VAL A 381 -5.70 35.45 2.95
CA VAL A 381 -5.38 35.53 1.51
C VAL A 381 -3.90 35.29 1.21
N GLU A 382 -3.00 35.70 2.12
CA GLU A 382 -1.56 35.52 1.98
C GLU A 382 -1.13 34.04 1.97
N LEU A 383 -1.94 33.12 2.50
CA LEU A 383 -1.70 31.68 2.49
C LEU A 383 -2.47 30.96 1.36
N SER A 384 -3.33 31.65 0.63
CA SER A 384 -4.28 31.02 -0.29
C SER A 384 -4.36 31.74 -1.64
N PRO A 385 -3.25 31.74 -2.42
CA PRO A 385 -3.14 32.54 -3.65
C PRO A 385 -4.10 32.12 -4.78
N PHE A 386 -4.74 30.94 -4.67
CA PHE A 386 -5.68 30.41 -5.65
C PHE A 386 -7.13 30.31 -5.13
N ALA A 387 -7.39 30.76 -3.90
CA ALA A 387 -8.73 30.87 -3.32
C ALA A 387 -9.30 32.29 -3.55
N LYS A 388 -10.64 32.40 -3.62
CA LYS A 388 -11.35 33.67 -3.86
C LYS A 388 -11.34 34.58 -2.63
#